data_AF-A0A8E0IPY9-F1
#
_entry.id   AF-A0A8E0IPY9-F1
#
_cell.length_a   1.000
_cell.length_b   1.000
_cell.length_c   1.000
_cell.angle_alpha   90.00
_cell.angle_beta   90.00
_cell.angle_gamma   90.00
#
_symmetry.space_group_name_H-M   'P 1'
#
loop_
_entity.id
_entity.type
_entity.pdbx_description
1 polymer ?
#
loop_
_entity_poly.entity_id
_entity_poly.type
_entity_poly.pdbx_seq_one_letter_code
_entity_poly.pdbx_strand_id
1 'polypeptide(L)' 'MKLIDQSQSPLNILEQVGQDHDGPIKGYVHSVESFGSVDGPGIRFVVFMQGCRMRCQYCHNPDTWNIGVGEEMTADQIL' A
#
# COMPACT_ATOMS: atom_id res chain seq x y z
N MET A 1 18.53 4.79 -16.35
CA MET A 1 18.20 3.58 -15.55
C MET A 1 19.13 3.55 -14.36
N LYS A 2 18.76 4.20 -13.24
CA LYS A 2 19.54 4.06 -12.01
C LYS A 2 19.19 2.68 -11.44
N LEU A 3 20.19 1.81 -11.38
CA LEU A 3 20.11 0.54 -10.69
C LEU A 3 19.77 0.83 -9.23
N ILE A 4 18.60 0.41 -8.78
CA ILE A 4 18.30 0.37 -7.35
C ILE A 4 19.22 -0.73 -6.80
N ASP A 5 20.17 -0.33 -5.95
CA ASP A 5 21.04 -1.23 -5.23
C ASP A 5 20.17 -2.13 -4.33
N GLN A 6 19.96 -3.38 -4.75
CA GLN A 6 19.16 -4.34 -3.99
C GLN A 6 19.85 -4.81 -2.70
N SER A 7 21.09 -4.39 -2.43
CA SER A 7 21.80 -4.70 -1.18
C SER A 7 21.40 -3.81 0.00
N GLN A 8 20.57 -2.77 -0.23
CA GLN A 8 20.14 -1.82 0.82
C GLN A 8 18.61 -1.72 0.97
N SER A 9 17.85 -2.69 0.46
CA SER A 9 16.39 -2.71 0.67
C SER A 9 16.11 -3.27 2.08
N PRO A 10 15.39 -2.56 2.98
CA PRO A 10 15.23 -3.04 4.34
C PRO A 10 14.53 -4.40 4.35
N LEU A 11 15.17 -5.39 4.98
CA LEU A 11 14.83 -6.80 4.87
C LEU A 11 13.49 -7.12 5.57
N ASN A 12 13.05 -6.25 6.49
CA ASN A 12 11.86 -6.42 7.31
C ASN A 12 10.85 -5.28 7.02
N ILE A 13 9.59 -5.63 6.76
CA ILE A 13 8.48 -4.68 6.54
C ILE A 13 8.40 -3.63 7.67
N LEU A 14 8.67 -4.03 8.92
CA LEU A 14 8.61 -3.16 10.09
C LEU A 14 9.65 -2.03 10.04
N GLU A 15 10.82 -2.29 9.46
CA GLU A 15 11.85 -1.27 9.26
C GLU A 15 11.50 -0.29 8.12
N GLN A 16 10.68 -0.73 7.16
CA GLN A 16 10.24 0.11 6.03
C GLN A 16 9.04 1.00 6.37
N VAL A 17 8.31 0.66 7.43
CA VAL A 17 7.01 1.26 7.78
C VAL A 17 7.08 2.08 9.08
N GLY A 18 8.20 2.09 9.80
CA GLY A 18 8.44 3.00 10.93
C GLY A 18 7.31 2.95 11.97
N GLN A 19 7.16 1.82 12.68
CA GLN A 19 6.04 1.67 13.61
C GLN A 19 6.37 2.18 15.02
N ASP A 20 5.67 3.22 15.46
CA ASP A 20 5.58 3.59 16.88
C ASP A 20 4.55 2.67 17.57
N HIS A 21 5.00 1.86 18.53
CA HIS A 21 4.17 0.82 19.17
C HIS A 21 3.13 1.34 20.17
N ASP A 22 3.09 2.65 20.41
CA ASP A 22 2.26 3.29 21.45
C ASP A 22 0.98 3.96 20.88
N GLY A 23 0.76 3.86 19.57
CA GLY A 23 -0.37 4.48 18.86
C GLY A 23 -1.35 3.50 18.21
N PRO A 24 -2.50 3.98 17.70
CA PRO A 24 -3.41 3.15 16.92
C PRO A 24 -2.72 2.61 15.66
N ILE A 25 -3.05 1.38 15.28
CA ILE A 25 -2.47 0.75 14.10
C ILE A 25 -2.90 1.51 12.84
N LYS A 26 -1.91 1.95 12.06
CA LYS A 26 -2.09 2.66 10.80
C LYS A 26 -1.64 1.80 9.61
N GLY A 27 -2.24 2.04 8.46
CA GLY A 27 -1.78 1.56 7.17
C GLY A 27 -1.64 2.70 6.17
N TYR A 28 -0.79 2.52 5.16
CA TYR A 28 -0.67 3.46 4.05
C TYR A 28 -1.69 3.12 2.97
N VAL A 29 -2.59 4.05 2.67
CA VAL A 29 -3.65 3.93 1.66
C VAL A 29 -3.28 4.76 0.44
N HIS A 30 -3.47 4.18 -0.74
CA HIS A 30 -3.32 4.85 -2.02
C HIS A 30 -4.63 5.54 -2.42
N SER A 31 -5.72 4.78 -2.45
CA SER A 31 -7.04 5.27 -2.85
C SER A 31 -8.17 4.40 -2.32
N VAL A 32 -9.38 4.95 -2.36
CA VAL A 32 -10.62 4.27 -1.99
C VAL A 32 -11.59 4.37 -3.17
N GLU A 33 -12.25 3.27 -3.49
CA GLU A 33 -13.35 3.21 -4.45
C GLU A 33 -14.63 2.74 -3.75
N SER A 34 -15.61 3.63 -3.65
CA SER A 34 -16.84 3.37 -2.89
C SER A 34 -17.87 2.51 -3.63
N PHE A 35 -17.69 2.29 -4.94
CA PHE A 35 -18.64 1.57 -5.80
C PHE A 35 -17.92 0.67 -6.82
N GLY A 36 -17.00 -0.18 -6.36
CA GLY A 36 -16.30 -1.14 -7.20
C GLY A 36 -17.24 -2.23 -7.70
N SER A 37 -17.36 -2.37 -9.02
CA SER A 37 -18.21 -3.39 -9.67
C SER A 37 -17.41 -4.47 -10.42
N VAL A 38 -16.08 -4.32 -10.45
CA VAL A 38 -15.15 -5.21 -11.18
C VAL A 38 -14.15 -5.93 -10.27
N ASP A 39 -14.17 -5.64 -8.97
CA ASP A 39 -13.23 -6.20 -7.97
C ASP A 39 -13.81 -7.39 -7.19
N GLY A 40 -14.77 -8.08 -7.81
CA GLY A 40 -15.45 -9.25 -7.25
C GLY A 40 -16.97 -9.21 -7.45
N PRO A 41 -17.70 -10.23 -6.98
CA PRO A 41 -19.16 -10.27 -7.16
C PRO A 41 -19.88 -9.17 -6.38
N GLY A 42 -20.81 -8.48 -7.05
CA GLY A 42 -21.64 -7.42 -6.48
C GLY A 42 -20.96 -6.05 -6.47
N ILE A 43 -21.46 -5.14 -5.63
CA ILE A 43 -20.82 -3.83 -5.39
C ILE A 43 -19.94 -3.93 -4.15
N ARG A 44 -18.72 -3.42 -4.26
CA ARG A 44 -17.70 -3.44 -3.21
C ARG A 44 -17.22 -2.04 -2.88
N PHE A 45 -16.91 -1.84 -1.60
CA PHE A 45 -16.04 -0.77 -1.16
C PHE A 45 -14.61 -1.31 -1.17
N VAL A 46 -13.75 -0.73 -2.00
CA VAL A 46 -12.39 -1.22 -2.26
C VAL A 46 -11.40 -0.22 -1.69
N VAL A 47 -10.43 -0.72 -0.93
CA VAL A 47 -9.33 0.07 -0.37
C VAL A 47 -8.05 -0.41 -1.05
N PHE A 48 -7.43 0.44 -1.85
CA PHE A 48 -6.14 0.16 -2.47
C PHE A 48 -5.02 0.58 -1.50
N MET A 49 -4.27 -0.39 -1.01
CA MET A 49 -3.13 -0.15 -0.12
C MET A 49 -1.91 0.34 -0.90
N GLN A 50 -1.09 1.18 -0.28
CA GLN A 50 0.16 1.67 -0.85
C GLN A 50 1.32 0.72 -0.50
N GLY A 51 2.09 0.32 -1.51
CA GLY A 51 3.24 -0.57 -1.39
C GLY A 51 3.03 -1.92 -2.06
N CYS A 52 3.92 -2.29 -2.98
CA CYS A 52 3.96 -3.61 -3.59
C CYS A 52 5.41 -4.02 -3.83
N ARG A 53 5.79 -5.24 -3.45
CA ARG A 53 7.16 -5.76 -3.67
C ARG A 53 7.35 -6.41 -5.04
N MET A 54 6.26 -6.67 -5.76
CA MET A 54 6.31 -7.20 -7.12
C MET A 54 6.56 -6.09 -8.15
N ARG A 55 7.15 -6.43 -9.29
CA ARG A 55 7.36 -5.53 -10.43
C ARG A 55 6.81 -6.17 -11.70
N CYS A 56 5.52 -6.50 -11.65
CA CYS A 56 4.81 -7.16 -12.74
C CYS A 56 4.96 -6.36 -14.04
N GLN A 57 5.24 -7.04 -15.16
CA GLN A 57 5.40 -6.40 -16.47
C GLN A 57 4.15 -5.61 -16.91
N TYR A 58 2.97 -6.07 -16.49
CA TYR A 58 1.66 -5.47 -16.79
C TYR A 58 0.96 -5.05 -15.50
N CYS A 59 1.69 -4.39 -14.60
CA CYS A 59 1.08 -3.86 -13.37
C CYS A 59 0.02 -2.82 -13.74
N HIS A 60 -1.20 -3.01 -13.23
CA HIS A 60 -2.28 -2.05 -13.46
C HIS A 60 -2.06 -0.74 -12.69
N ASN A 61 -1.45 -0.84 -11.51
CA ASN A 61 -1.22 0.27 -10.58
C ASN A 61 0.27 0.40 -10.22
N PRO A 62 1.16 0.77 -11.18
CA PRO A 62 2.60 0.87 -10.93
C PRO A 62 2.98 2.02 -9.98
N ASP A 63 2.11 3.00 -9.81
CA ASP A 63 2.18 4.08 -8.82
C ASP A 63 2.12 3.57 -7.36
N THR A 64 1.49 2.41 -7.12
CA THR A 64 1.42 1.80 -5.77
C THR A 64 2.72 1.12 -5.33
N TRP A 65 3.79 1.10 -6.14
CA TRP A 65 4.99 0.31 -5.86
C TRP A 65 5.81 0.75 -4.66
N ASN A 66 5.82 2.05 -4.36
CA ASN A 66 6.65 2.60 -3.30
C ASN A 66 6.05 2.25 -1.92
N ILE A 67 6.90 1.80 -1.00
CA ILE A 67 6.55 1.44 0.37
C ILE A 67 6.91 2.63 1.29
N GLY A 68 6.11 2.85 2.34
CA GLY A 68 6.38 3.90 3.34
C GLY A 68 6.07 5.33 2.82
N VAL A 69 5.19 5.43 1.83
CA VAL A 69 4.70 6.71 1.28
C VAL A 69 3.17 6.66 1.23
N GLY A 70 2.53 7.78 0.94
CA GLY A 70 1.07 7.87 0.81
C GLY A 70 0.40 8.35 2.08
N GLU A 71 -0.92 8.17 2.17
CA GLU A 71 -1.72 8.65 3.29
C GLU A 71 -1.81 7.58 4.39
N GLU A 72 -1.45 7.95 5.62
CA GLU A 72 -1.65 7.07 6.77
C GLU A 72 -3.09 7.16 7.26
N MET A 73 -3.76 6.01 7.34
CA MET A 73 -5.13 5.90 7.85
C MET A 73 -5.25 4.76 8.88
N THR A 74 -6.12 4.93 9.85
CA THR A 74 -6.61 3.85 10.72
C THR A 74 -7.80 3.14 10.06
N ALA A 75 -8.13 1.93 10.54
CA ALA A 75 -9.33 1.23 10.07
C ALA A 75 -10.61 2.05 10.29
N ASP A 76 -10.72 2.75 11.43
CA ASP A 76 -11.88 3.58 11.78
C ASP A 76 -12.01 4.83 10.91
N GLN A 77 -10.95 5.30 10.26
CA GLN A 77 -11.03 6.43 9.32
C GLN A 77 -11.58 6.02 7.95
N ILE A 78 -11.55 4.73 7.64
CA ILE A 78 -11.95 4.17 6.35
C ILE A 78 -13.40 3.65 6.38
N LEU A 79 -13.89 3.23 7.55
CA LEU A 79 -15.21 2.65 7.80
C LEU A 79 -16.21 3.69 8.33
#